data_AF-A0A353M2Q8-F1
#
_entry.id   AF-A0A353M2Q8-F1
#
_cell.length_a   1.000
_cell.length_b   1.000
_cell.length_c   1.000
_cell.angle_alpha   90.00
_cell.angle_beta   90.00
_cell.angle_gamma   90.00
#
_symmetry.space_group_name_H-M   'P 1'
#
loop_
_entity.id
_entity.type
_entity.pdbx_description
1 polymer ?
#
loop_
_entity_poly.entity_id
_entity_poly.type
_entity_poly.pdbx_seq_one_letter_code
_entity_poly.pdbx_strand_id
1 'polypeptide(L)'
;ADLCRQMGADLVIAVDVGFAPLRTNIRNLPDVIIQTIDILSRQAALHQGINADVLITPDLGNVTLTQLNRSRYITERGRLAALGSLDLIRGKLDAIKRGRAN
;
A
#
# COMPACT_ATOMS: atom_id res chain seq x y z
N ALA A 1 -11.58 -1.49 -4.34
CA ALA A 1 -12.00 -0.68 -5.51
C ALA A 1 -13.42 -0.15 -5.42
N ASP A 2 -14.38 -0.93 -4.92
CA ASP A 2 -15.82 -0.69 -5.09
C ASP A 2 -16.29 0.70 -4.63
N LEU A 3 -15.83 1.17 -3.46
CA LEU A 3 -16.16 2.52 -2.99
C LEU A 3 -15.67 3.60 -3.97
N CYS A 4 -14.43 3.51 -4.46
CA CYS A 4 -13.90 4.45 -5.45
C CYS A 4 -14.72 4.40 -6.75
N ARG A 5 -15.16 3.21 -7.17
CA ARG A 5 -16.02 3.04 -8.36
C ARG A 5 -17.40 3.66 -8.15
N GLN A 6 -18.00 3.49 -6.97
CA GLN A 6 -19.26 4.16 -6.61
C GLN A 6 -19.11 5.69 -6.60
N MET A 7 -17.92 6.20 -6.27
CA MET A 7 -17.59 7.63 -6.36
C MET A 7 -17.29 8.11 -7.80
N GLY A 8 -17.43 7.26 -8.83
CA GLY A 8 -17.25 7.62 -10.23
C GLY A 8 -15.82 7.48 -10.76
N ALA A 9 -14.94 6.76 -10.05
CA ALA A 9 -13.59 6.51 -10.56
C ALA A 9 -13.60 5.58 -11.79
N ASP A 10 -12.94 6.01 -12.87
CA ASP A 10 -12.71 5.21 -14.08
C ASP A 10 -11.47 4.29 -13.98
N LEU A 11 -10.54 4.65 -13.12
CA LEU A 11 -9.34 3.89 -12.81
C LEU A 11 -9.11 3.97 -11.29
N VAL A 12 -8.85 2.83 -10.65
CA VAL A 12 -8.51 2.76 -9.24
C VAL A 12 -7.07 2.28 -9.10
N ILE A 13 -6.25 3.12 -8.47
CA ILE A 13 -4.87 2.82 -8.12
C ILE A 13 -4.82 2.60 -6.61
N ALA A 14 -4.51 1.37 -6.20
CA ALA A 14 -4.28 1.04 -4.80
C ALA A 14 -2.80 1.19 -4.46
N VAL A 15 -2.51 1.71 -3.26
CA VAL A 15 -1.15 1.77 -2.71
C VAL A 15 -1.13 0.97 -1.42
N ASP A 16 -0.42 -0.15 -1.43
CA ASP A 16 -0.25 -1.01 -0.26
C ASP A 16 1.14 -0.77 0.35
N VAL A 17 1.17 -0.22 1.56
CA VAL A 17 2.40 0.02 2.32
C VAL A 17 2.79 -1.16 3.21
N GLY A 18 2.00 -2.24 3.18
CA GLY A 18 2.25 -3.47 3.90
C GLY A 18 2.28 -3.32 5.41
N PHE A 19 2.88 -4.32 6.06
CA PHE A 19 3.08 -4.35 7.51
C PHE A 19 4.52 -3.98 7.83
N ALA A 20 4.70 -3.16 8.86
CA ALA A 20 6.01 -2.93 9.45
C ALA A 20 6.62 -4.26 9.93
N PRO A 21 7.96 -4.36 9.98
CA PRO A 21 8.63 -5.51 10.57
C PRO A 21 8.19 -5.69 12.02
N LEU A 22 7.98 -6.94 12.42
CA LEU A 22 7.78 -7.30 13.82
C LEU A 22 8.98 -6.85 14.66
N ARG A 23 8.73 -6.40 15.89
CA ARG A 23 9.80 -5.94 16.77
C ARG A 23 10.71 -7.12 17.10
N THR A 24 12.01 -6.89 17.03
CA THR A 24 13.03 -7.89 17.38
C THR A 24 13.36 -7.89 18.87
N ASN A 25 12.94 -6.85 19.61
CA ASN A 25 13.21 -6.72 21.03
C ASN A 25 11.93 -6.33 21.79
N ILE A 26 11.38 -7.28 22.53
CA ILE A 26 10.19 -7.15 23.36
C ILE A 26 10.67 -7.04 24.80
N ARG A 27 10.51 -5.86 25.44
CA ARG A 27 11.09 -5.60 26.77
C ARG A 27 10.07 -5.50 27.88
N ASN A 28 8.80 -5.26 27.56
CA ASN A 28 7.75 -5.00 28.54
C ASN A 28 6.37 -5.47 28.04
N LEU A 29 5.38 -5.45 28.93
CA LEU A 29 4.01 -5.87 28.63
C LEU A 29 3.37 -5.05 27.48
N PRO A 30 3.48 -3.71 27.43
CA PRO A 30 3.01 -2.94 26.27
C PRO A 30 3.59 -3.40 24.93
N ASP A 31 4.88 -3.74 24.86
CA ASP A 31 5.51 -4.25 23.65
C ASP A 31 4.86 -5.58 23.21
N VAL A 32 4.55 -6.48 24.16
CA VAL A 32 3.85 -7.75 23.87
C VAL A 32 2.46 -7.51 23.30
N ILE A 33 1.71 -6.55 23.87
CA ILE A 33 0.36 -6.21 23.41
C ILE A 33 0.41 -5.69 21.98
N ILE A 34 1.30 -4.73 21.69
CA ILE A 34 1.46 -4.14 20.36
C ILE A 34 1.88 -5.22 19.36
N GLN A 35 2.85 -6.08 19.70
CA GLN A 35 3.30 -7.16 18.84
C GLN A 35 2.16 -8.14 18.50
N THR A 36 1.31 -8.46 19.48
CA THR A 36 0.17 -9.36 19.28
C THR A 36 -0.84 -8.74 18.32
N ILE A 37 -1.13 -7.44 18.47
CA ILE A 37 -1.98 -6.70 17.53
C ILE A 37 -1.39 -6.76 16.11
N ASP A 38 -0.11 -6.45 15.95
CA ASP A 38 0.57 -6.47 14.64
C ASP A 38 0.48 -7.86 13.96
N ILE A 39 0.69 -8.93 14.73
CA ILE A 39 0.59 -10.32 14.23
C ILE A 39 -0.84 -10.64 13.76
N LEU A 40 -1.84 -10.33 14.58
CA LEU A 40 -3.24 -10.63 14.28
C LEU A 40 -3.75 -9.80 13.10
N SER A 41 -3.41 -8.50 13.04
CA SER A 41 -3.73 -7.63 11.91
C SER A 41 -3.12 -8.16 10.61
N ARG A 42 -1.87 -8.61 10.66
CA ARG A 42 -1.20 -9.21 9.49
C ARG A 42 -1.91 -10.49 9.06
N GLN A 43 -2.26 -11.39 9.97
CA GLN A 43 -2.99 -12.62 9.64
C GLN A 43 -4.35 -12.35 9.01
N ALA A 44 -5.10 -11.38 9.55
CA ALA A 44 -6.40 -10.99 9.00
C ALA A 44 -6.29 -10.46 7.56
N ALA A 45 -5.22 -9.74 7.25
CA ALA A 45 -4.98 -9.18 5.92
C ALA A 45 -4.43 -10.18 4.89
N LEU A 46 -3.78 -11.29 5.31
CA LEU A 46 -3.21 -12.28 4.39
C LEU A 46 -4.23 -12.86 3.39
N HIS A 47 -5.51 -12.90 3.77
CA HIS A 47 -6.58 -13.44 2.94
C HIS A 47 -7.39 -12.36 2.21
N GLN A 48 -7.06 -11.09 2.41
CA GLN A 48 -7.74 -9.98 1.75
C GLN A 48 -6.90 -9.50 0.56
N GLY A 49 -7.18 -10.06 -0.62
CA GLY A 49 -6.62 -9.55 -1.87
C GLY A 49 -7.09 -8.11 -2.11
N ILE A 50 -6.16 -7.23 -2.52
CA ILE A 50 -6.50 -5.85 -2.88
C ILE A 50 -6.99 -5.82 -4.32
N ASN A 51 -8.30 -5.61 -4.49
CA ASN A 51 -8.88 -5.41 -5.82
C ASN A 51 -8.73 -3.95 -6.28
N ALA A 52 -7.92 -3.75 -7.32
CA ALA A 52 -7.68 -2.47 -8.02
C ALA A 52 -7.13 -2.73 -9.44
N ASP A 53 -7.18 -1.71 -10.31
CA ASP A 53 -6.65 -1.82 -11.68
C ASP A 53 -5.11 -1.77 -11.72
N VAL A 54 -4.55 -1.04 -10.76
CA VAL A 54 -3.11 -0.91 -10.52
C VAL A 54 -2.89 -1.01 -9.02
N LEU A 55 -1.98 -1.89 -8.62
CA LEU A 55 -1.50 -2.01 -7.24
C LEU A 55 -0.04 -1.56 -7.20
N ILE A 56 0.26 -0.60 -6.33
CA ILE A 56 1.61 -0.09 -6.08
C ILE A 56 2.00 -0.52 -4.68
N THR A 57 3.14 -1.21 -4.54
CA THR A 57 3.66 -1.65 -3.25
C THR A 57 5.05 -1.05 -3.02
N PRO A 58 5.15 0.13 -2.37
CA PRO A 58 6.44 0.74 -2.09
C PRO A 58 7.25 -0.13 -1.13
N ASP A 59 8.52 -0.35 -1.46
CA ASP A 59 9.44 -1.03 -0.54
C ASP A 59 9.96 -0.05 0.51
N LEU A 60 9.42 -0.18 1.72
CA LEU A 60 9.77 0.63 2.88
C LEU A 60 10.87 0.00 3.76
N GLY A 61 11.38 -1.18 3.41
CA GLY A 61 12.38 -1.91 4.19
C GLY A 61 11.96 -2.08 5.65
N ASN A 62 12.82 -1.68 6.58
CA ASN A 62 12.63 -1.88 8.03
C ASN A 62 12.03 -0.68 8.77
N VAL A 63 11.24 0.16 8.10
CA VAL A 63 10.56 1.29 8.75
C VAL A 63 9.46 0.75 9.68
N THR A 64 9.51 1.14 10.96
CA THR A 64 8.44 0.81 11.90
C THR A 64 7.37 1.89 11.93
N LEU A 65 6.17 1.53 12.43
CA LEU A 65 5.01 2.45 12.52
C LEU A 65 5.30 3.74 13.30
N THR A 66 6.28 3.73 14.22
CA THR A 66 6.61 4.88 15.07
C THR A 66 7.76 5.74 14.54
N GLN A 67 8.40 5.37 13.42
CA GLN A 67 9.57 6.07 12.88
C GLN A 67 9.20 7.26 11.98
N LEU A 68 8.48 8.23 12.54
CA LEU A 68 8.05 9.44 11.82
C LEU A 68 9.22 10.33 11.35
N ASN A 69 10.38 10.20 11.99
CA ASN A 69 11.61 10.87 11.60
C ASN A 69 12.17 10.41 10.23
N ARG A 70 11.66 9.31 9.66
CA ARG A 70 12.03 8.81 8.33
C ARG A 70 11.08 9.26 7.22
N SER A 71 10.21 10.23 7.47
CA SER A 71 9.21 10.73 6.52
C SER A 71 9.77 11.00 5.11
N ARG A 72 10.91 11.69 4.99
CA ARG A 72 11.56 11.98 3.70
C ARG A 72 11.88 10.70 2.92
N TYR A 73 12.41 9.68 3.59
CA TYR A 73 12.71 8.39 2.98
C TYR A 73 11.43 7.68 2.53
N ILE A 74 10.39 7.65 3.38
CA ILE A 74 9.11 7.01 3.07
C ILE A 74 8.47 7.65 1.83
N THR A 75 8.41 8.98 1.78
CA THR A 75 7.89 9.73 0.63
C THR A 75 8.67 9.41 -0.63
N GLU A 76 9.99 9.33 -0.53
CA GLU A 76 10.86 9.02 -1.67
C GLU A 76 10.63 7.59 -2.20
N ARG A 77 10.47 6.59 -1.32
CA ARG A 77 10.14 5.23 -1.73
C ARG A 77 8.77 5.16 -2.41
N GLY A 78 7.78 5.89 -1.89
CA GLY A 78 6.47 6.03 -2.53
C GLY A 78 6.57 6.65 -3.92
N ARG A 79 7.36 7.72 -4.07
CA ARG A 79 7.61 8.39 -5.36
C ARG A 79 8.25 7.44 -6.36
N LEU A 80 9.31 6.73 -5.97
CA LEU A 80 10.01 5.79 -6.84
C LEU A 80 9.09 4.65 -7.30
N ALA A 81 8.28 4.10 -6.39
CA ALA A 81 7.31 3.06 -6.73
C ALA A 81 6.26 3.56 -7.73
N ALA A 82 5.73 4.77 -7.52
CA ALA A 82 4.77 5.39 -8.44
C ALA A 82 5.38 5.68 -9.82
N LEU A 83 6.63 6.17 -9.86
CA LEU A 83 7.35 6.39 -11.11
C LEU A 83 7.56 5.08 -11.89
N GLY A 84 7.92 4.00 -11.19
CA GLY A 84 8.06 2.68 -11.81
C GLY A 84 6.75 2.11 -12.37
N SER A 85 5.60 2.57 -11.88
CA SER A 85 4.28 2.16 -12.37
C SER A 85 3.70 3.09 -13.45
N LEU A 86 4.40 4.15 -13.88
CA LEU A 86 3.85 5.13 -14.82
C LEU A 86 3.43 4.51 -16.16
N ASP A 87 4.20 3.59 -16.70
CA ASP A 87 3.88 2.95 -17.99
C ASP A 87 2.60 2.10 -17.89
N LEU A 88 2.44 1.37 -16.79
CA LEU A 88 1.22 0.62 -16.50
C LEU A 88 0.01 1.56 -16.36
N ILE A 89 0.16 2.65 -15.59
CA ILE A 89 -0.91 3.63 -15.39
C ILE A 89 -1.32 4.25 -16.72
N ARG A 90 -0.35 4.70 -17.54
CA ARG A 90 -0.61 5.25 -18.88
C ARG A 90 -1.33 4.24 -19.78
N GLY A 91 -0.87 2.99 -19.81
CA GLY A 91 -1.51 1.93 -20.58
C GLY A 91 -2.97 1.70 -20.19
N LYS A 92 -3.27 1.70 -18.88
CA LYS A 92 -4.65 1.59 -18.38
C LYS A 92 -5.50 2.80 -18.74
N LEU A 93 -4.97 4.02 -18.62
CA LEU A 93 -5.67 5.25 -19.01
C LEU A 93 -6.01 5.28 -20.50
N ASP A 94 -5.07 4.85 -21.36
CA ASP A 94 -5.29 4.82 -22.80
C ASP A 94 -6.33 3.78 -23.21
N ALA A 95 -6.35 2.62 -22.55
CA ALA A 95 -7.38 1.60 -22.76
C ALA A 95 -8.78 2.14 -22.43
N ILE A 96 -8.92 2.87 -21.31
CA ILE A 96 -10.17 3.51 -20.91
C ILE A 96 -10.61 4.55 -21.94
N LYS A 97 -9.69 5.40 -22.42
CA LYS A 97 -10.00 6.42 -23.44
C LYS A 97 -10.52 5.79 -24.73
N ARG A 98 -9.90 4.71 -25.20
CA ARG A 98 -10.33 4.00 -26.42
C ARG A 98 -11.70 3.35 -26.24
N GLY A 99 -11.99 2.80 -25.06
CA GLY A 99 -13.29 2.19 -24.75
C GLY A 99 -14.45 3.18 -24.66
N ARG A 100 -14.18 4.48 -24.45
CA ARG A 100 -15.20 5.56 -24.44
C ARG A 100 -15.46 6.19 -25.80
N ALA A 101 -14.59 5.97 -26.77
CA ALA A 101 -14.67 6.55 -28.11
C ALA A 101 -15.47 5.68 -29.11
N ASN A 102 -15.82 4.47 -28.70
CA ASN A 102 -16.77 3.57 -29.38
C ASN A 102 -18.11 3.57 -28.65
#